data_AF-A0A6N8EGC2-F1
#
_entry.id   AF-A0A6N8EGC2-F1
#
_cell.length_a   1.000
_cell.length_b   1.000
_cell.length_c   1.000
_cell.angle_alpha   90.00
_cell.angle_beta   90.00
_cell.angle_gamma   90.00
#
_symmetry.space_group_name_H-M   'P 1'
#
loop_
_entity.id
_entity.type
_entity.pdbx_description
1 polymer ?
#
loop_
_entity_poly.entity_id
_entity_poly.type
_entity_poly.pdbx_seq_one_letter_code
_entity_poly.pdbx_strand_id
1 'polypeptide(L)'
;GGALYARKTVNAASVATGGTVTYTITLENTGSTELTNLQFSDTVPTQITVTNATSATATVTRSGQLITASLDSLAAGASATVTITGTAGVTPGTVNNQGAVTYNDNGTPQSTQTDFDGLPGNGNQPTPVTIISGTDPQLDVQKRWSLLTDTAPLGVPSPGDTLLYTTTIRHVGGAIAENVRFSDPVPTYTTLVPNSVVTSQGAVISATASPVTVNLGTLGTL
;
A
#
# COMPACT_ATOMS: atom_id res chain seq x y z
N GLY A 1 -32.50 -1.45 -3.53
CA GLY A 1 -32.17 -1.18 -4.93
C GLY A 1 -30.81 -1.76 -5.23
N GLY A 2 -30.37 -1.67 -6.46
CA GLY A 2 -29.01 -2.04 -6.85
C GLY A 2 -28.03 -1.02 -6.29
N ALA A 3 -26.81 -1.47 -6.03
CA ALA A 3 -25.72 -0.59 -5.62
C ALA A 3 -24.41 -1.22 -6.08
N LEU A 4 -23.60 -0.47 -6.80
CA LEU A 4 -22.27 -0.92 -7.20
C LEU A 4 -21.21 -0.23 -6.37
N TYR A 5 -20.33 -1.02 -5.75
CA TYR A 5 -19.07 -0.54 -5.22
C TYR A 5 -17.93 -1.00 -6.13
N ALA A 6 -17.05 -0.07 -6.52
CA ALA A 6 -15.91 -0.35 -7.37
C ALA A 6 -14.62 -0.02 -6.61
N ARG A 7 -13.82 -1.01 -6.27
CA ARG A 7 -12.53 -0.81 -5.59
C ARG A 7 -11.38 -0.97 -6.57
N LYS A 8 -10.36 -0.13 -6.47
CA LYS A 8 -9.12 -0.28 -7.23
C LYS A 8 -7.90 -0.17 -6.34
N THR A 9 -7.09 -1.22 -6.37
CA THR A 9 -5.86 -1.33 -5.58
C THR A 9 -4.65 -1.47 -6.48
N VAL A 10 -3.47 -1.15 -5.97
CA VAL A 10 -2.19 -1.34 -6.64
C VAL A 10 -1.33 -2.29 -5.83
N ASN A 11 -0.49 -3.09 -6.50
CA ASN A 11 0.37 -4.09 -5.87
C ASN A 11 1.37 -3.51 -4.85
N ALA A 12 1.76 -2.25 -5.01
CA ALA A 12 2.64 -1.54 -4.08
C ALA A 12 2.36 -0.03 -4.12
N ALA A 13 2.47 0.64 -2.97
CA ALA A 13 2.34 2.09 -2.89
C ALA A 13 3.45 2.83 -3.65
N SER A 14 4.62 2.19 -3.81
CA SER A 14 5.72 2.69 -4.62
C SER A 14 6.33 1.59 -5.51
N VAL A 15 6.88 2.02 -6.65
CA VAL A 15 7.50 1.16 -7.65
C VAL A 15 8.73 1.84 -8.23
N ALA A 16 9.82 1.12 -8.44
CA ALA A 16 10.99 1.66 -9.13
C ALA A 16 10.66 1.99 -10.60
N THR A 17 11.39 2.94 -11.19
CA THR A 17 11.38 3.17 -12.64
C THR A 17 11.60 1.86 -13.40
N GLY A 18 10.76 1.56 -14.40
CA GLY A 18 10.80 0.30 -15.13
C GLY A 18 10.19 -0.90 -14.37
N GLY A 19 9.75 -0.74 -13.13
CA GLY A 19 9.11 -1.79 -12.35
C GLY A 19 7.67 -2.08 -12.78
N THR A 20 7.17 -3.25 -12.39
CA THR A 20 5.80 -3.68 -12.72
C THR A 20 4.77 -3.04 -11.80
N VAL A 21 3.75 -2.43 -12.40
CA VAL A 21 2.54 -1.93 -11.72
C VAL A 21 1.37 -2.81 -12.09
N THR A 22 0.67 -3.32 -11.08
CA THR A 22 -0.55 -4.11 -11.27
C THR A 22 -1.70 -3.45 -10.53
N TYR A 23 -2.68 -2.97 -11.27
CA TYR A 23 -3.96 -2.53 -10.72
C TYR A 23 -4.94 -3.70 -10.68
N THR A 24 -5.58 -3.90 -9.53
CA THR A 24 -6.68 -4.86 -9.36
C THR A 24 -7.96 -4.10 -9.06
N ILE A 25 -8.92 -4.20 -9.98
CA ILE A 25 -10.24 -3.57 -9.90
C ILE A 25 -11.25 -4.64 -9.52
N THR A 26 -11.98 -4.43 -8.42
CA THR A 26 -13.09 -5.27 -7.99
C THR A 26 -14.40 -4.49 -8.13
N LEU A 27 -15.32 -5.03 -8.91
CA LEU A 27 -16.69 -4.53 -9.06
C LEU A 27 -17.60 -5.43 -8.23
N GLU A 28 -18.27 -4.89 -7.22
CA GLU A 28 -19.12 -5.64 -6.30
C GLU A 28 -20.53 -5.05 -6.29
N ASN A 29 -21.53 -5.89 -6.51
CA ASN A 29 -22.92 -5.50 -6.34
C ASN A 29 -23.31 -5.62 -4.85
N THR A 30 -23.22 -4.52 -4.12
CA THR A 30 -23.57 -4.42 -2.69
C THR A 30 -25.07 -4.22 -2.47
N GLY A 31 -25.86 -4.10 -3.54
CA GLY A 31 -27.30 -3.97 -3.52
C GLY A 31 -28.05 -5.30 -3.40
N SER A 32 -29.38 -5.21 -3.45
CA SER A 32 -30.28 -6.37 -3.34
C SER A 32 -30.87 -6.83 -4.68
N THR A 33 -30.54 -6.16 -5.78
CA THR A 33 -31.04 -6.47 -7.13
C THR A 33 -29.89 -6.63 -8.11
N GLU A 34 -30.10 -7.40 -9.18
CA GLU A 34 -29.12 -7.56 -10.25
C GLU A 34 -28.84 -6.23 -10.95
N LEU A 35 -27.55 -5.99 -11.25
CA LEU A 35 -27.11 -4.88 -12.10
C LEU A 35 -26.90 -5.40 -13.52
N THR A 36 -27.18 -4.58 -14.53
CA THR A 36 -27.02 -4.98 -15.94
C THR A 36 -26.19 -3.97 -16.72
N ASN A 37 -25.64 -4.37 -17.87
CA ASN A 37 -24.88 -3.53 -18.78
C ASN A 37 -23.73 -2.78 -18.08
N LEU A 38 -22.91 -3.50 -17.31
CA LEU A 38 -21.78 -2.92 -16.60
C LEU A 38 -20.65 -2.66 -17.59
N GLN A 39 -20.24 -1.40 -17.72
CA GLN A 39 -19.16 -0.95 -18.58
C GLN A 39 -18.11 -0.24 -17.73
N PHE A 40 -16.97 -0.88 -17.51
CA PHE A 40 -15.79 -0.28 -16.89
C PHE A 40 -14.92 0.39 -17.94
N SER A 41 -14.33 1.54 -17.58
CA SER A 41 -13.36 2.27 -18.40
C SER A 41 -12.27 2.88 -17.52
N ASP A 42 -11.03 2.80 -17.99
CA ASP A 42 -9.85 3.30 -17.28
C ASP A 42 -8.77 3.71 -18.28
N THR A 43 -8.45 5.00 -18.33
CA THR A 43 -7.33 5.51 -19.12
C THR A 43 -6.12 5.63 -18.22
N VAL A 44 -5.25 4.63 -18.27
CA VAL A 44 -4.06 4.59 -17.41
C VAL A 44 -3.11 5.74 -17.79
N PRO A 45 -2.69 6.58 -16.83
CA PRO A 45 -1.77 7.69 -17.09
C PRO A 45 -0.49 7.24 -17.79
N THR A 46 0.04 8.08 -18.69
CA THR A 46 1.17 7.73 -19.57
C THR A 46 2.47 7.46 -18.85
N GLN A 47 2.58 7.83 -17.56
CA GLN A 47 3.69 7.43 -16.71
C GLN A 47 3.72 5.91 -16.44
N ILE A 48 2.63 5.18 -16.69
CA ILE A 48 2.58 3.72 -16.64
C ILE A 48 2.26 3.20 -18.04
N THR A 49 3.18 2.47 -18.69
CA THR A 49 2.90 1.85 -19.98
C THR A 49 2.12 0.56 -19.77
N VAL A 50 0.86 0.50 -20.21
CA VAL A 50 0.04 -0.70 -20.05
C VAL A 50 0.57 -1.83 -20.93
N THR A 51 0.77 -3.01 -20.36
CA THR A 51 1.27 -4.20 -21.07
C THR A 51 0.18 -5.23 -21.29
N ASN A 52 -0.73 -5.40 -20.33
CA ASN A 52 -1.81 -6.37 -20.39
C ASN A 52 -3.03 -5.93 -19.58
N ALA A 53 -4.20 -6.44 -19.94
CA ALA A 53 -5.43 -6.31 -19.15
C ALA A 53 -6.27 -7.58 -19.30
N THR A 54 -6.78 -8.12 -18.19
CA THR A 54 -7.48 -9.41 -18.18
C THR A 54 -8.62 -9.42 -17.17
N SER A 55 -9.60 -10.30 -17.41
CA SER A 55 -10.68 -10.64 -16.47
C SER A 55 -11.11 -12.08 -16.74
N ALA A 56 -11.55 -12.79 -15.70
CA ALA A 56 -12.12 -14.13 -15.85
C ALA A 56 -13.61 -14.09 -16.24
N THR A 57 -14.31 -13.01 -15.89
CA THR A 57 -15.77 -12.89 -16.05
C THR A 57 -16.17 -11.77 -17.00
N ALA A 58 -15.29 -10.80 -17.26
CA ALA A 58 -15.55 -9.68 -18.15
C ALA A 58 -14.87 -9.83 -19.51
N THR A 59 -15.51 -9.29 -20.54
CA THR A 59 -14.87 -9.11 -21.84
C THR A 59 -14.02 -7.85 -21.78
N VAL A 60 -12.70 -8.00 -21.82
CA VAL A 60 -11.74 -6.89 -21.69
C VAL A 60 -11.20 -6.49 -23.07
N THR A 61 -11.18 -5.19 -23.34
CA THR A 61 -10.53 -4.61 -24.52
C THR A 61 -9.46 -3.61 -24.08
N ARG A 62 -8.30 -3.67 -24.73
CA ARG A 62 -7.21 -2.71 -24.55
C ARG A 62 -6.97 -1.95 -25.85
N SER A 63 -7.07 -0.63 -25.81
CA SER A 63 -6.71 0.28 -26.90
C SER A 63 -5.63 1.24 -26.42
N GLY A 64 -4.36 0.83 -26.55
CA GLY A 64 -3.22 1.56 -25.98
C GLY A 64 -3.29 1.59 -24.46
N GLN A 65 -3.57 2.78 -23.91
CA GLN A 65 -3.68 3.06 -22.48
C GLN A 65 -5.12 2.98 -21.95
N LEU A 66 -6.11 3.01 -22.85
CA LEU A 66 -7.50 2.87 -22.48
C LEU A 66 -7.85 1.39 -22.33
N ILE A 67 -8.29 1.01 -21.14
CA ILE A 67 -8.85 -0.30 -20.83
C ILE A 67 -10.35 -0.15 -20.68
N THR A 68 -11.10 -0.99 -21.37
CA THR A 68 -12.53 -1.17 -21.15
C THR A 68 -12.84 -2.61 -20.79
N ALA A 69 -13.86 -2.83 -19.96
CA ALA A 69 -14.37 -4.16 -19.65
C ALA A 69 -15.89 -4.15 -19.57
N SER A 70 -16.54 -5.13 -20.20
CA SER A 70 -18.00 -5.25 -20.22
C SER A 70 -18.48 -6.51 -19.51
N LEU A 71 -19.56 -6.37 -18.73
CA LEU A 71 -20.31 -7.44 -18.07
C LEU A 71 -21.80 -7.25 -18.39
N ASP A 72 -22.45 -8.29 -18.91
CA ASP A 72 -23.88 -8.23 -19.22
C ASP A 72 -24.72 -8.04 -17.95
N SER A 73 -24.39 -8.78 -16.89
CA SER A 73 -25.02 -8.62 -15.59
C SER A 73 -24.12 -8.99 -14.42
N LEU A 74 -24.50 -8.52 -13.23
CA LEU A 74 -23.86 -8.83 -11.96
C LEU A 74 -24.93 -9.05 -10.88
N ALA A 75 -25.12 -10.30 -10.46
CA ALA A 75 -26.09 -10.68 -9.45
C ALA A 75 -25.85 -9.98 -8.09
N ALA A 76 -26.88 -9.87 -7.26
CA ALA A 76 -26.76 -9.31 -5.91
C ALA A 76 -25.74 -10.08 -5.07
N GLY A 77 -24.82 -9.36 -4.42
CA GLY A 77 -23.71 -9.94 -3.64
C GLY A 77 -22.59 -10.58 -4.45
N ALA A 78 -22.64 -10.55 -5.79
CA ALA A 78 -21.58 -11.06 -6.64
C ALA A 78 -20.52 -9.99 -6.95
N SER A 79 -19.32 -10.46 -7.28
CA SER A 79 -18.21 -9.60 -7.69
C SER A 79 -17.54 -10.07 -8.98
N ALA A 80 -16.99 -9.11 -9.73
CA ALA A 80 -16.14 -9.34 -10.89
C ALA A 80 -14.80 -8.61 -10.71
N THR A 81 -13.74 -9.12 -11.33
CA THR A 81 -12.40 -8.54 -11.21
C THR A 81 -11.79 -8.25 -12.57
N VAL A 82 -11.17 -7.08 -12.71
CA VAL A 82 -10.34 -6.69 -13.85
C VAL A 82 -8.92 -6.43 -13.35
N THR A 83 -7.93 -7.04 -13.99
CA THR A 83 -6.51 -6.84 -13.67
C THR A 83 -5.85 -6.10 -14.82
N ILE A 84 -5.19 -4.97 -14.52
CA ILE A 84 -4.42 -4.20 -15.49
C ILE A 84 -2.96 -4.25 -15.05
N THR A 85 -2.07 -4.74 -15.93
CA THR A 85 -0.62 -4.73 -15.68
C THR A 85 0.07 -3.74 -16.61
N GLY A 86 1.06 -3.04 -16.09
CA GLY A 86 1.89 -2.11 -16.83
C GLY A 86 3.28 -1.99 -16.25
N THR A 87 4.09 -1.16 -16.90
CA THR A 87 5.47 -0.87 -16.51
C THR A 87 5.59 0.61 -16.16
N ALA A 88 6.18 0.92 -15.01
CA ALA A 88 6.45 2.29 -14.61
C ALA A 88 7.46 2.96 -15.54
N GLY A 89 7.23 4.22 -15.85
CA GLY A 89 8.13 5.05 -16.65
C GLY A 89 9.43 5.37 -15.93
N VAL A 90 10.24 6.23 -16.54
CA VAL A 90 11.58 6.58 -16.04
C VAL A 90 11.62 7.86 -15.22
N THR A 91 10.51 8.59 -15.13
CA THR A 91 10.41 9.84 -14.39
C THR A 91 9.78 9.58 -13.02
N PRO A 92 10.49 9.83 -11.90
CA PRO A 92 9.91 9.73 -10.57
C PRO A 92 8.73 10.70 -10.37
N GLY A 93 7.80 10.30 -9.51
CA GLY A 93 6.63 11.09 -9.17
C GLY A 93 5.42 10.24 -8.82
N THR A 94 4.41 10.87 -8.23
CA THR A 94 3.14 10.21 -7.92
C THR A 94 2.21 10.25 -9.12
N VAL A 95 1.66 9.09 -9.45
CA VAL A 95 0.68 8.89 -10.53
C VAL A 95 -0.65 8.51 -9.90
N ASN A 96 -1.69 9.29 -10.20
CA ASN A 96 -3.05 9.02 -9.73
C ASN A 96 -3.85 8.41 -10.88
N ASN A 97 -4.37 7.20 -10.68
CA ASN A 97 -5.12 6.49 -11.71
C ASN A 97 -6.58 6.24 -11.26
N GLN A 98 -7.56 6.72 -12.03
CA GLN A 98 -8.99 6.67 -11.71
C GLN A 98 -9.75 5.88 -12.77
N GLY A 99 -10.43 4.79 -12.36
CA GLY A 99 -11.39 4.09 -13.21
C GLY A 99 -12.81 4.63 -13.02
N ALA A 100 -13.67 4.42 -14.02
CA ALA A 100 -15.09 4.72 -14.00
C ALA A 100 -15.92 3.50 -14.42
N VAL A 101 -17.15 3.40 -13.92
CA VAL A 101 -18.10 2.35 -14.29
C VAL A 101 -19.45 2.98 -14.57
N THR A 102 -20.09 2.60 -15.67
CA THR A 102 -21.52 2.79 -15.90
C THR A 102 -22.25 1.45 -15.82
N TYR A 103 -23.50 1.47 -15.37
CA TYR A 103 -24.33 0.27 -15.22
C TYR A 103 -25.81 0.65 -15.18
N ASN A 104 -26.71 -0.31 -15.26
CA ASN A 104 -28.14 -0.11 -15.08
C ASN A 104 -28.61 -0.77 -13.78
N ASP A 105 -29.32 -0.03 -12.93
CA ASP A 105 -30.13 -0.57 -11.82
C ASP A 105 -31.60 -0.57 -12.23
N ASN A 106 -32.18 -1.75 -12.41
CA ASN A 106 -33.57 -1.94 -12.84
C ASN A 106 -33.95 -1.09 -14.07
N GLY A 107 -33.05 -1.02 -15.06
CA GLY A 107 -33.22 -0.24 -16.30
C GLY A 107 -32.86 1.24 -16.20
N THR A 108 -32.49 1.74 -15.02
CA THR A 108 -32.07 3.14 -14.83
C THR A 108 -30.54 3.23 -14.92
N PRO A 109 -29.98 4.04 -15.85
CA PRO A 109 -28.54 4.23 -15.94
C PRO A 109 -27.97 4.87 -14.67
N GLN A 110 -26.85 4.35 -14.21
CA GLN A 110 -26.08 4.78 -13.05
C GLN A 110 -24.59 4.87 -13.42
N SER A 111 -23.83 5.60 -12.62
CA SER A 111 -22.37 5.67 -12.78
C SER A 111 -21.67 5.84 -11.44
N THR A 112 -20.46 5.31 -11.34
CA THR A 112 -19.57 5.53 -10.20
C THR A 112 -18.11 5.53 -10.66
N GLN A 113 -17.19 5.81 -9.75
CA GLN A 113 -15.75 5.74 -9.96
C GLN A 113 -15.13 4.73 -9.00
N THR A 114 -13.93 4.26 -9.33
CA THR A 114 -13.19 3.39 -8.41
C THR A 114 -12.77 4.12 -7.15
N ASP A 115 -12.73 3.42 -6.03
CA ASP A 115 -12.24 3.89 -4.73
C ASP A 115 -10.96 3.11 -4.36
N PHE A 116 -9.96 3.82 -3.87
CA PHE A 116 -8.67 3.27 -3.45
C PHE A 116 -8.69 2.69 -2.04
N ASP A 117 -9.32 3.38 -1.08
CA ASP A 117 -9.09 3.14 0.35
C ASP A 117 -10.06 2.13 0.96
N GLY A 118 -11.09 1.72 0.21
CA GLY A 118 -12.03 0.73 0.69
C GLY A 118 -13.15 1.30 1.54
N LEU A 119 -13.30 2.64 1.62
CA LEU A 119 -14.20 3.33 2.54
C LEU A 119 -15.28 4.11 1.77
N PRO A 120 -16.42 3.49 1.39
CA PRO A 120 -17.45 4.14 0.56
C PRO A 120 -18.01 5.48 1.09
N GLY A 121 -17.86 5.75 2.39
CA GLY A 121 -18.43 6.93 3.05
C GLY A 121 -17.64 8.23 2.88
N ASN A 122 -16.43 8.20 2.32
CA ASN A 122 -15.59 9.40 2.14
C ASN A 122 -15.42 9.82 0.66
N GLY A 123 -16.21 9.24 -0.23
CA GLY A 123 -16.20 9.53 -1.67
C GLY A 123 -15.33 8.54 -2.46
N ASN A 124 -15.23 8.75 -3.77
CA ASN A 124 -14.37 7.95 -4.64
C ASN A 124 -13.00 8.63 -4.76
N GLN A 125 -11.92 7.86 -4.65
CA GLN A 125 -10.54 8.36 -4.73
C GLN A 125 -9.75 7.66 -5.85
N PRO A 126 -8.86 8.39 -6.53
CA PRO A 126 -7.94 7.78 -7.46
C PRO A 126 -6.94 6.89 -6.71
N THR A 127 -6.46 5.84 -7.37
CA THR A 127 -5.42 4.96 -6.84
C THR A 127 -4.05 5.59 -7.08
N PRO A 128 -3.32 6.02 -6.03
CA PRO A 128 -1.97 6.57 -6.19
C PRO A 128 -0.95 5.44 -6.33
N VAL A 129 0.09 5.68 -7.13
CA VAL A 129 1.34 4.93 -7.11
C VAL A 129 2.51 5.89 -7.24
N THR A 130 3.52 5.77 -6.38
CA THR A 130 4.73 6.60 -6.45
C THR A 130 5.81 5.87 -7.23
N ILE A 131 6.18 6.42 -8.38
CA ILE A 131 7.36 5.98 -9.12
C ILE A 131 8.58 6.60 -8.43
N ILE A 132 9.49 5.76 -7.98
CA ILE A 132 10.78 6.14 -7.41
C ILE A 132 11.89 5.80 -8.39
N SER A 133 13.02 6.50 -8.33
CA SER A 133 14.16 6.12 -9.16
C SER A 133 14.59 4.69 -8.78
N GLY A 134 14.96 3.85 -9.74
CA GLY A 134 15.61 2.56 -9.44
C GLY A 134 16.91 2.69 -8.65
N THR A 135 17.40 3.91 -8.49
CA THR A 135 18.54 4.34 -7.68
C THR A 135 18.14 5.10 -6.42
N ASP A 136 16.90 4.97 -5.94
CA ASP A 136 16.55 5.54 -4.63
C ASP A 136 16.85 4.51 -3.53
N PRO A 137 17.39 4.95 -2.38
CA PRO A 137 17.58 4.07 -1.25
C PRO A 137 16.24 3.60 -0.68
N GLN A 138 16.11 2.30 -0.43
CA GLN A 138 14.95 1.72 0.24
C GLN A 138 15.41 1.04 1.53
N LEU A 139 14.69 1.29 2.62
CA LEU A 139 14.93 0.70 3.93
C LEU A 139 13.70 -0.09 4.37
N ASP A 140 13.92 -1.33 4.82
CA ASP A 140 12.94 -2.12 5.56
C ASP A 140 13.25 -2.00 7.07
N VAL A 141 12.23 -1.71 7.89
CA VAL A 141 12.40 -1.47 9.32
C VAL A 141 11.45 -2.37 10.10
N GLN A 142 12.02 -3.21 10.96
CA GLN A 142 11.27 -4.15 11.78
C GLN A 142 11.61 -3.94 13.26
N LYS A 143 10.59 -3.72 14.10
CA LYS A 143 10.75 -3.60 15.55
C LYS A 143 10.08 -4.80 16.24
N ARG A 144 10.80 -5.44 17.16
CA ARG A 144 10.31 -6.54 17.98
C ARG A 144 10.60 -6.26 19.45
N TRP A 145 9.87 -6.91 20.34
CA TRP A 145 10.10 -6.86 21.78
C TRP A 145 10.08 -8.26 22.39
N SER A 146 10.70 -8.39 23.55
CA SER A 146 10.65 -9.59 24.40
C SER A 146 10.68 -9.19 25.86
N LEU A 147 10.14 -10.05 26.72
CA LEU A 147 10.24 -9.91 28.17
C LEU A 147 11.64 -10.35 28.59
N LEU A 148 12.48 -9.41 29.05
CA LEU A 148 13.86 -9.68 29.44
C LEU A 148 13.94 -10.09 30.90
N THR A 149 13.26 -9.36 31.77
CA THR A 149 13.17 -9.64 33.21
C THR A 149 11.71 -9.62 33.60
N ASP A 150 11.25 -10.76 34.12
CA ASP A 150 9.90 -10.97 34.63
C ASP A 150 9.97 -11.00 36.17
N THR A 151 9.77 -9.85 36.80
CA THR A 151 9.93 -9.69 38.27
C THR A 151 8.78 -10.38 39.00
N ALA A 152 7.59 -10.37 38.40
CA ALA A 152 6.43 -11.12 38.88
C ALA A 152 6.10 -12.18 37.81
N PRO A 153 6.37 -13.49 38.03
CA PRO A 153 6.41 -14.52 37.00
C PRO A 153 5.03 -14.85 36.39
N LEU A 154 4.48 -13.89 35.66
CA LEU A 154 3.16 -13.91 35.03
C LEU A 154 3.28 -14.24 33.54
N GLY A 155 4.49 -14.18 32.97
CA GLY A 155 4.73 -14.45 31.54
C GLY A 155 4.15 -13.39 30.61
N VAL A 156 3.71 -12.25 31.16
CA VAL A 156 3.18 -11.10 30.44
C VAL A 156 3.76 -9.83 31.04
N PRO A 157 4.00 -8.77 30.24
CA PRO A 157 4.53 -7.51 30.76
C PRO A 157 3.67 -6.94 31.91
N SER A 158 4.31 -6.68 33.05
CA SER A 158 3.70 -6.11 34.26
C SER A 158 4.57 -5.02 34.90
N PRO A 159 4.03 -4.17 35.79
CA PRO A 159 4.80 -3.11 36.42
C PRO A 159 6.05 -3.63 37.16
N GLY A 160 7.22 -3.11 36.80
CA GLY A 160 8.51 -3.53 37.36
C GLY A 160 9.31 -4.47 36.44
N ASP A 161 8.72 -4.97 35.37
CA ASP A 161 9.41 -5.81 34.39
C ASP A 161 10.31 -5.01 33.44
N THR A 162 11.28 -5.69 32.85
CA THR A 162 12.16 -5.11 31.81
C THR A 162 11.84 -5.72 30.46
N LEU A 163 11.57 -4.88 29.47
CA LEU A 163 11.37 -5.28 28.08
C LEU A 163 12.63 -5.01 27.26
N LEU A 164 13.04 -5.98 26.45
CA LEU A 164 14.08 -5.80 25.44
C LEU A 164 13.42 -5.51 24.09
N TYR A 165 13.71 -4.34 23.52
CA TYR A 165 13.33 -4.00 22.16
C TYR A 165 14.50 -4.22 21.20
N THR A 166 14.24 -4.74 20.01
CA THR A 166 15.21 -4.87 18.93
C THR A 166 14.62 -4.30 17.66
N THR A 167 15.29 -3.30 17.08
CA THR A 167 14.94 -2.73 15.79
C THR A 167 15.98 -3.14 14.76
N THR A 168 15.54 -3.79 13.69
CA THR A 168 16.36 -4.11 12.52
C THR A 168 16.03 -3.12 11.42
N ILE A 169 17.05 -2.42 10.91
CA ILE A 169 16.94 -1.55 9.75
C ILE A 169 17.79 -2.19 8.66
N ARG A 170 17.14 -2.63 7.59
CA ARG A 170 17.78 -3.33 6.47
C ARG A 170 17.73 -2.45 5.24
N HIS A 171 18.87 -2.29 4.58
CA HIS A 171 18.90 -1.74 3.24
C HIS A 171 18.41 -2.78 2.24
N VAL A 172 17.42 -2.40 1.43
CA VAL A 172 16.78 -3.28 0.43
C VAL A 172 16.69 -2.61 -0.95
N GLY A 173 17.17 -1.37 -1.09
CA GLY A 173 17.11 -0.58 -2.32
C GLY A 173 18.30 -0.79 -3.24
N GLY A 174 18.22 -0.22 -4.44
CA GLY A 174 19.28 -0.30 -5.46
C GLY A 174 20.38 0.76 -5.32
N ALA A 175 20.24 1.72 -4.40
CA ALA A 175 21.23 2.77 -4.19
C ALA A 175 21.51 3.02 -2.71
N ILE A 176 22.69 3.59 -2.46
CA ILE A 176 23.20 3.91 -1.14
C ILE A 176 22.21 4.81 -0.39
N ALA A 177 21.86 4.43 0.85
CA ALA A 177 21.11 5.29 1.75
C ALA A 177 22.09 6.14 2.55
N GLU A 178 22.19 7.42 2.24
CA GLU A 178 23.03 8.36 2.98
C GLU A 178 22.26 8.98 4.15
N ASN A 179 23.00 9.38 5.19
CA ASN A 179 22.46 10.19 6.29
C ASN A 179 21.26 9.56 7.03
N VAL A 180 21.27 8.22 7.13
CA VAL A 180 20.19 7.45 7.77
C VAL A 180 20.16 7.74 9.26
N ARG A 181 19.01 8.21 9.75
CA ARG A 181 18.73 8.43 11.17
C ARG A 181 17.52 7.64 11.61
N PHE A 182 17.62 7.06 12.80
CA PHE A 182 16.54 6.38 13.48
C PHE A 182 16.07 7.21 14.67
N SER A 183 14.76 7.27 14.87
CA SER A 183 14.10 7.94 15.99
C SER A 183 12.94 7.08 16.46
N ASP A 184 12.90 6.78 17.75
CA ASP A 184 11.92 5.89 18.33
C ASP A 184 11.43 6.41 19.68
N PRO A 185 10.15 6.80 19.79
CA PRO A 185 9.56 7.19 21.05
C PRO A 185 9.57 6.04 22.05
N VAL A 186 9.93 6.35 23.30
CA VAL A 186 9.74 5.42 24.41
C VAL A 186 8.23 5.30 24.69
N PRO A 187 7.65 4.08 24.70
CA PRO A 187 6.23 3.89 24.97
C PRO A 187 5.80 4.49 26.31
N THR A 188 4.56 4.98 26.37
CA THR A 188 3.95 5.40 27.64
C THR A 188 3.97 4.24 28.65
N TYR A 189 4.08 4.56 29.93
CA TYR A 189 4.22 3.60 31.05
C TYR A 189 5.51 2.78 31.08
N THR A 190 6.47 3.07 30.21
CA THR A 190 7.82 2.50 30.27
C THR A 190 8.84 3.61 30.53
N THR A 191 9.95 3.24 31.16
CA THR A 191 11.13 4.11 31.28
C THR A 191 12.31 3.41 30.62
N LEU A 192 13.18 4.20 30.00
CA LEU A 192 14.38 3.66 29.39
C LEU A 192 15.36 3.22 30.47
N VAL A 193 15.85 1.99 30.39
CA VAL A 193 16.92 1.51 31.29
C VAL A 193 18.22 2.26 30.93
N PRO A 194 18.90 2.93 31.87
CA PRO A 194 20.16 3.62 31.59
C PRO A 194 21.19 2.70 30.93
N ASN A 195 21.90 3.20 29.92
CA ASN A 195 22.95 2.47 29.18
C ASN A 195 22.48 1.20 28.44
N SER A 196 21.18 1.03 28.23
CA SER A 196 20.63 -0.15 27.53
C SER A 196 20.61 -0.02 26.00
N VAL A 197 20.69 1.20 25.47
CA VAL A 197 20.64 1.43 24.02
C VAL A 197 22.01 1.21 23.41
N VAL A 198 22.09 0.27 22.49
CA VAL A 198 23.28 -0.04 21.70
C VAL A 198 22.92 -0.07 20.22
N THR A 199 23.90 0.15 19.36
CA THR A 199 23.75 0.01 17.91
C THR A 199 24.90 -0.81 17.33
N SER A 200 24.61 -1.61 16.31
CA SER A 200 25.63 -2.34 15.54
C SER A 200 26.32 -1.47 14.50
N GLN A 201 25.72 -0.32 14.15
CA GLN A 201 26.25 0.61 13.16
C GLN A 201 26.01 2.07 13.58
N GLY A 202 26.96 2.94 13.26
CA GLY A 202 26.85 4.37 13.55
C GLY A 202 26.96 4.68 15.05
N ALA A 203 26.25 5.71 15.50
CA ALA A 203 26.34 6.20 16.87
C ALA A 203 24.96 6.48 17.47
N VAL A 204 24.77 6.08 18.73
CA VAL A 204 23.61 6.47 19.52
C VAL A 204 23.75 7.95 19.92
N ILE A 205 22.74 8.76 19.61
CA ILE A 205 22.75 10.22 19.83
C ILE A 205 21.97 10.59 21.09
N SER A 206 20.80 9.97 21.30
CA SER A 206 19.99 10.11 22.52
C SER A 206 19.61 8.74 23.06
N ALA A 207 20.01 8.45 24.30
CA ALA A 207 19.79 7.18 25.00
C ALA A 207 19.38 7.36 26.46
N THR A 208 18.97 8.56 26.85
CA THR A 208 18.55 8.88 28.23
C THR A 208 17.24 9.67 28.25
N ALA A 209 16.74 10.07 27.10
CA ALA A 209 15.50 10.78 26.90
C ALA A 209 14.71 10.14 25.75
N SER A 210 13.40 10.35 25.75
CA SER A 210 12.53 10.01 24.63
C SER A 210 12.50 11.19 23.64
N PRO A 211 12.66 10.97 22.32
CA PRO A 211 12.89 9.67 21.67
C PRO A 211 14.35 9.20 21.78
N VAL A 212 14.53 7.88 21.68
CA VAL A 212 15.84 7.30 21.40
C VAL A 212 16.20 7.67 19.96
N THR A 213 17.41 8.21 19.76
CA THR A 213 17.88 8.57 18.41
C THR A 213 19.24 7.96 18.12
N VAL A 214 19.39 7.46 16.89
CA VAL A 214 20.63 6.84 16.41
C VAL A 214 20.96 7.42 15.04
N ASN A 215 22.20 7.83 14.84
CA ASN A 215 22.73 8.18 13.52
C ASN A 215 23.43 6.95 12.95
N LEU A 216 22.82 6.31 11.95
CA LEU A 216 23.35 5.10 11.31
C LEU A 216 24.35 5.44 10.18
N GLY A 217 24.36 6.70 9.73
CA GLY A 217 25.23 7.16 8.66
C GLY A 217 24.80 6.59 7.32
N THR A 218 25.75 6.00 6.59
CA THR A 218 25.51 5.44 5.26
C THR A 218 25.25 3.94 5.32
N LEU A 219 24.13 3.49 4.76
CA LEU A 219 23.84 2.07 4.53
C LEU A 219 24.07 1.77 3.04
N GLY A 220 25.08 0.94 2.76
CA GLY A 220 25.42 0.50 1.41
C GLY A 220 24.40 -0.47 0.83
N THR A 221 24.52 -0.74 -0.47
CA THR A 221 23.77 -1.82 -1.14
C THR A 221 24.29 -3.19 -0.68
N LEU A 222 23.45 -4.22 -0.78
CA LEU A 222 23.86 -5.61 -0.60
C LEU A 222 24.91 -6.05 -1.64
#